data_AF-A0A945CWS1-F1
#
_entry.id   AF-A0A945CWS1-F1
#
_cell.length_a   1.000
_cell.length_b   1.000
_cell.length_c   1.000
_cell.angle_alpha   90.00
_cell.angle_beta   90.00
_cell.angle_gamma   90.00
#
_symmetry.space_group_name_H-M   'P 1'
#
loop_
_entity.id
_entity.type
_entity.pdbx_description
1 polymer ?
#
loop_
_entity_poly.entity_id
_entity_poly.type
_entity_poly.pdbx_seq_one_letter_code
_entity_poly.pdbx_strand_id
1 'polypeptide(L)'
;MLRHICAFTLVFIVSKASAVNVLSFGDWSVSGDGSGWAHVMWESTETVAGFQFDMVGVSLKSVDGGLTEKREWMIEHNTTRVLGVALNPASYIPPQQEPAHLLTIYFQNAGEEISFDGVIFADDQAKMIEVDSSDIIIVTTPCPADLNGDNFVNVVDLLEVVGAWGQSGVPSDINGDGIVNVSDLLAVVDAWGPC
;
A
#
# COMPACT_ATOMS: atom_id res chain seq x y z
N MET A 1 4.39 21.04 -24.78
CA MET A 1 4.89 20.60 -23.46
C MET A 1 3.88 21.05 -22.41
N LEU A 2 2.91 20.18 -22.10
CA LEU A 2 1.92 20.40 -21.04
C LEU A 2 1.89 19.11 -20.21
N ARG A 3 2.43 19.16 -18.99
CA ARG A 3 2.31 18.07 -18.02
C ARG A 3 0.87 18.08 -17.49
N HIS A 4 0.13 17.01 -17.72
CA HIS A 4 -1.18 16.82 -17.11
C HIS A 4 -0.99 16.55 -15.62
N ILE A 5 -1.41 17.51 -14.81
CA ILE A 5 -1.62 17.38 -13.38
C ILE A 5 -3.01 16.77 -13.25
N CYS A 6 -3.11 15.50 -12.88
CA CYS A 6 -4.39 14.91 -12.49
C CYS A 6 -4.63 15.29 -11.03
N ALA A 7 -5.62 16.14 -10.81
CA ALA A 7 -6.04 16.60 -9.50
C ALA A 7 -6.97 15.55 -8.87
N PHE A 8 -6.48 14.86 -7.84
CA PHE A 8 -7.35 14.19 -6.86
C PHE A 8 -7.43 15.09 -5.64
N THR A 9 -8.59 15.70 -5.42
CA THR A 9 -8.87 16.48 -4.22
C THR A 9 -9.05 15.51 -3.06
N LEU A 10 -7.96 15.27 -2.33
CA LEU A 10 -7.99 14.52 -1.09
C LEU A 10 -8.50 15.45 0.01
N VAL A 11 -9.77 15.25 0.40
CA VAL A 11 -10.32 15.87 1.61
C VAL A 11 -9.79 15.08 2.80
N PHE A 12 -8.66 15.51 3.38
CA PHE A 12 -8.29 15.09 4.71
C PHE A 12 -9.06 15.93 5.73
N ILE A 13 -10.11 15.36 6.32
CA ILE A 13 -10.54 15.76 7.65
C ILE A 13 -9.84 14.81 8.61
N VAL A 14 -8.72 15.23 9.19
CA VAL A 14 -8.32 14.75 10.51
C VAL A 14 -8.34 15.95 11.44
N SER A 15 -9.27 15.91 12.39
CA SER A 15 -9.29 16.82 13.52
C SER A 15 -7.97 16.66 14.29
N LYS A 16 -7.08 17.65 14.24
CA LYS A 16 -6.02 17.77 15.22
C LYS A 16 -6.65 17.98 16.60
N ALA A 17 -6.63 16.95 17.46
CA ALA A 17 -6.47 17.05 18.91
C ALA A 17 -6.56 15.67 19.61
N SER A 18 -5.50 14.88 19.58
CA SER A 18 -5.01 14.11 20.73
C SER A 18 -3.55 13.73 20.46
N ALA A 19 -2.75 13.49 21.49
CA ALA A 19 -1.41 12.92 21.34
C ALA A 19 -1.57 11.46 20.88
N VAL A 20 -1.81 11.26 19.59
CA VAL A 20 -2.06 9.94 19.01
C VAL A 20 -0.74 9.44 18.47
N ASN A 21 -0.30 8.28 18.96
CA ASN A 21 0.80 7.56 18.33
C ASN A 21 0.21 6.90 17.08
N VAL A 22 0.79 7.15 15.91
CA VAL A 22 0.22 6.72 14.63
C VAL A 22 1.16 5.74 13.96
N LEU A 23 0.61 4.61 13.55
CA LEU A 23 1.21 3.66 12.61
C LEU A 23 0.47 3.78 11.28
N SER A 24 1.17 4.19 10.23
CA SER A 24 0.58 4.45 8.93
C SER A 24 1.43 3.92 7.78
N PHE A 25 0.88 3.90 6.58
CA PHE A 25 1.61 3.60 5.35
C PHE A 25 2.14 4.90 4.73
N GLY A 26 3.38 4.84 4.26
CA GLY A 26 4.02 5.89 3.46
C GLY A 26 3.91 5.58 1.98
N ASP A 27 5.00 5.80 1.24
CA ASP A 27 5.09 5.35 -0.15
C ASP A 27 4.96 3.82 -0.23
N TRP A 28 4.30 3.36 -1.29
CA TRP A 28 4.11 1.94 -1.56
C TRP A 28 4.02 1.69 -3.07
N SER A 29 4.22 0.44 -3.46
CA SER A 29 4.04 -0.01 -4.83
C SER A 29 3.61 -1.47 -4.86
N VAL A 30 2.59 -1.78 -5.64
CA VAL A 30 2.13 -3.15 -5.91
C VAL A 30 2.20 -3.41 -7.42
N SER A 31 2.80 -4.52 -7.79
CA SER A 31 2.90 -5.02 -9.16
C SER A 31 1.70 -5.91 -9.49
N GLY A 32 1.40 -6.08 -10.78
CA GLY A 32 0.26 -6.90 -11.23
C GLY A 32 0.34 -8.39 -10.87
N ASP A 33 1.50 -8.88 -10.43
CA ASP A 33 1.67 -10.24 -9.90
C ASP A 33 1.43 -10.33 -8.38
N GLY A 34 0.95 -9.24 -7.76
CA GLY A 34 0.68 -9.13 -6.33
C GLY A 34 1.91 -8.97 -5.45
N SER A 35 3.11 -8.81 -6.05
CA SER A 35 4.33 -8.47 -5.32
C SER A 35 4.47 -6.97 -5.11
N GLY A 36 5.06 -6.55 -4.01
CA GLY A 36 5.15 -5.12 -3.70
C GLY A 36 5.95 -4.80 -2.46
N TRP A 37 5.99 -3.52 -2.15
CA TRP A 37 6.58 -2.98 -0.93
C TRP A 37 5.76 -1.81 -0.41
N ALA A 38 5.84 -1.58 0.90
CA ALA A 38 5.26 -0.40 1.55
C ALA A 38 6.17 0.09 2.66
N HIS A 39 6.33 1.41 2.76
CA HIS A 39 6.93 2.04 3.93
C HIS A 39 5.92 2.01 5.07
N VAL A 40 6.36 1.51 6.22
CA VAL A 40 5.64 1.66 7.49
C VAL A 40 6.19 2.90 8.19
N MET A 41 5.30 3.80 8.56
CA MET A 41 5.61 5.09 9.14
C MET A 41 5.21 5.12 10.61
N TRP A 42 5.98 5.84 11.41
CA TRP A 42 5.76 6.00 12.84
C TRP A 42 5.79 7.48 13.23
N GLU A 43 4.74 7.94 13.91
CA GLU A 43 4.66 9.26 14.54
C GLU A 43 4.26 9.07 16.00
N SER A 44 5.02 9.65 16.93
CA SER A 44 4.77 9.48 18.36
C SER A 44 5.52 10.51 19.20
N THR A 45 4.92 10.90 20.32
CA THR A 45 5.59 11.70 21.35
C THR A 45 6.34 10.85 22.38
N GLU A 46 6.30 9.53 22.27
CA GLU A 46 6.85 8.57 23.21
C GLU A 46 8.13 7.91 22.66
N THR A 47 8.96 7.39 23.56
CA THR A 47 10.10 6.56 23.18
C THR A 47 9.60 5.13 22.98
N VAL A 48 10.03 4.45 21.92
CA VAL A 48 9.66 3.05 21.65
C VAL A 48 10.86 2.14 21.90
N ALA A 49 10.64 1.05 22.61
CA ALA A 49 11.62 0.01 22.89
C ALA A 49 11.28 -1.35 22.24
N GLY A 50 10.02 -1.56 21.85
CA GLY A 50 9.59 -2.76 21.14
C GLY A 50 8.24 -2.58 20.47
N PHE A 51 7.98 -3.39 19.45
CA PHE A 51 6.69 -3.45 18.79
C PHE A 51 6.39 -4.82 18.17
N GLN A 52 5.10 -5.05 17.93
CA GLN A 52 4.58 -6.11 17.10
C GLN A 52 3.38 -5.57 16.31
N PHE A 53 3.22 -6.01 15.07
CA PHE A 53 1.96 -5.89 14.34
C PHE A 53 1.83 -7.03 13.32
N ASP A 54 0.60 -7.32 12.94
CA ASP A 54 0.26 -8.21 11.85
C ASP A 54 -0.15 -7.40 10.63
N MET A 55 0.11 -7.97 9.46
CA MET A 55 -0.31 -7.47 8.17
C MET A 55 -1.48 -8.31 7.67
N VAL A 56 -2.55 -7.63 7.27
CA VAL A 56 -3.71 -8.22 6.62
C VAL A 56 -3.62 -7.96 5.12
N GLY A 57 -4.13 -8.89 4.31
CA GLY A 57 -4.18 -8.74 2.85
C GLY A 57 -2.86 -8.95 2.12
N VAL A 58 -1.79 -9.37 2.81
CA VAL A 58 -0.49 -9.67 2.20
C VAL A 58 0.19 -10.88 2.83
N SER A 59 1.14 -11.47 2.11
CA SER A 59 2.13 -12.42 2.64
C SER A 59 3.51 -11.77 2.65
N LEU A 60 4.03 -11.46 3.84
CA LEU A 60 5.36 -10.89 4.05
C LEU A 60 6.47 -11.80 3.51
N LYS A 61 7.47 -11.17 2.89
CA LYS A 61 8.67 -11.81 2.33
C LYS A 61 9.94 -11.36 3.01
N SER A 62 10.07 -10.07 3.28
CA SER A 62 11.17 -9.49 4.03
C SER A 62 10.75 -8.19 4.70
N VAL A 63 11.52 -7.79 5.71
CA VAL A 63 11.38 -6.53 6.43
C VAL A 63 12.77 -5.95 6.65
N ASP A 64 13.01 -4.72 6.20
CA ASP A 64 14.30 -4.03 6.33
C ASP A 64 14.14 -2.50 6.29
N GLY A 65 15.23 -1.74 6.45
CA GLY A 65 15.20 -0.29 6.28
C GLY A 65 14.74 0.52 7.50
N GLY A 66 14.52 1.81 7.22
CA GLY A 66 13.94 2.76 8.18
C GLY A 66 14.78 3.03 9.42
N LEU A 67 14.10 3.42 10.50
CA LEU A 67 14.69 3.71 11.81
C LEU A 67 15.20 2.44 12.52
N THR A 68 14.54 1.31 12.31
CA THR A 68 14.88 0.04 12.98
C THR A 68 16.26 -0.46 12.56
N GLU A 69 16.56 -0.48 11.25
CA GLU A 69 17.89 -0.83 10.76
C GLU A 69 18.97 0.16 11.22
N LYS A 70 18.70 1.47 11.11
CA LYS A 70 19.65 2.53 11.54
C LYS A 70 20.00 2.47 13.03
N ARG A 71 19.12 1.86 13.83
CA ARG A 71 19.29 1.69 15.28
C ARG A 71 19.64 0.27 15.66
N GLU A 72 19.92 -0.60 14.69
CA GLU A 72 20.37 -1.97 14.91
C GLU A 72 19.37 -2.79 15.75
N TRP A 73 18.08 -2.59 15.51
CA TRP A 73 17.03 -3.39 16.15
C TRP A 73 17.08 -4.83 15.67
N MET A 74 16.72 -5.76 16.56
CA MET A 74 16.43 -7.13 16.15
C MET A 74 15.01 -7.15 15.56
N ILE A 75 14.92 -7.44 14.27
CA ILE A 75 13.65 -7.61 13.54
C ILE A 75 13.48 -9.07 13.18
N GLU A 76 12.33 -9.63 13.53
CA GLU A 76 11.90 -10.97 13.15
C GLU A 76 10.52 -10.87 12.49
N HIS A 77 10.26 -11.71 11.50
CA HIS A 77 8.94 -11.76 10.89
C HIS A 77 8.58 -13.18 10.43
N ASN A 78 7.29 -13.45 10.33
CA ASN A 78 6.79 -14.58 9.56
C ASN A 78 6.04 -14.05 8.33
N THR A 79 5.06 -14.79 7.81
CA THR A 79 4.28 -14.37 6.63
C THR A 79 3.26 -13.26 6.92
N THR A 80 2.94 -12.96 8.17
CA THR A 80 1.93 -11.94 8.55
C THR A 80 2.44 -11.00 9.62
N ARG A 81 3.20 -11.51 10.59
CA ARG A 81 3.66 -10.77 11.76
C ARG A 81 5.04 -10.17 11.56
N VAL A 82 5.20 -8.93 12.00
CA VAL A 82 6.49 -8.29 12.24
C VAL A 82 6.66 -8.08 13.75
N LEU A 83 7.85 -8.41 14.26
CA LEU A 83 8.26 -8.17 15.64
C LEU A 83 9.60 -7.44 15.63
N GLY A 84 9.68 -6.33 16.37
CA GLY A 84 10.91 -5.56 16.51
C GLY A 84 11.22 -5.31 17.98
N VAL A 85 12.47 -5.55 18.36
CA VAL A 85 12.95 -5.27 19.72
C VAL A 85 14.30 -4.56 19.71
N ALA A 86 14.40 -3.48 20.47
CA ALA A 86 15.66 -2.86 20.81
C ALA A 86 16.37 -3.68 21.90
N LEU A 87 17.60 -4.10 21.63
CA LEU A 87 18.36 -4.92 22.60
C LEU A 87 19.08 -4.08 23.66
N ASN A 88 19.11 -2.76 23.49
CA ASN A 88 19.73 -1.86 24.45
C ASN A 88 19.05 -0.46 24.46
N PRO A 89 19.10 0.29 25.56
CA PRO A 89 18.47 1.60 25.65
C PRO A 89 19.01 2.66 24.66
N ALA A 90 20.26 2.55 24.20
CA ALA A 90 20.81 3.49 23.22
C ALA A 90 20.19 3.28 21.82
N SER A 91 19.70 2.08 21.54
CA SER A 91 18.97 1.76 20.30
C SER A 91 17.51 2.17 20.31
N TYR A 92 16.92 2.59 21.45
CA TYR A 92 15.50 2.99 21.49
C TYR A 92 15.19 4.08 20.47
N ILE A 93 13.98 4.01 19.89
CA ILE A 93 13.50 5.02 18.94
C ILE A 93 12.96 6.19 19.78
N PRO A 94 13.57 7.39 19.74
CA PRO A 94 13.07 8.54 20.48
C PRO A 94 11.75 9.04 19.87
N PRO A 95 11.05 9.99 20.51
CA PRO A 95 9.86 10.62 19.96
C PRO A 95 10.06 11.10 18.51
N GLN A 96 9.11 10.77 17.64
CA GLN A 96 9.04 11.18 16.23
C GLN A 96 7.87 12.15 16.07
N GLN A 97 8.15 13.46 16.10
CA GLN A 97 7.10 14.51 16.03
C GLN A 97 6.45 14.65 14.65
N GLU A 98 7.03 14.02 13.63
CA GLU A 98 6.51 13.94 12.26
C GLU A 98 6.66 12.48 11.81
N PRO A 99 5.81 11.99 10.88
CA PRO A 99 5.89 10.62 10.38
C PRO A 99 7.28 10.26 9.89
N ALA A 100 7.94 9.33 10.58
CA ALA A 100 9.26 8.85 10.24
C ALA A 100 9.18 7.42 9.68
N HIS A 101 9.99 7.13 8.67
CA HIS A 101 10.07 5.79 8.08
C HIS A 101 10.62 4.79 9.12
N LEU A 102 9.75 3.93 9.65
CA LEU A 102 10.08 2.94 10.67
C LEU A 102 10.84 1.75 10.07
N LEU A 103 10.28 1.20 9.00
CA LEU A 103 10.78 0.06 8.23
C LEU A 103 10.02 -0.05 6.90
N THR A 104 10.57 -0.82 5.97
CA THR A 104 9.93 -1.25 4.73
C THR A 104 9.49 -2.70 4.86
N ILE A 105 8.25 -2.99 4.48
CA ILE A 105 7.80 -4.37 4.28
C ILE A 105 7.83 -4.71 2.78
N TYR A 106 8.26 -5.92 2.45
CA TYR A 106 8.13 -6.48 1.11
C TYR A 106 7.21 -7.68 1.19
N PHE A 107 6.30 -7.80 0.21
CA PHE A 107 5.23 -8.77 0.27
C PHE A 107 4.88 -9.37 -1.09
N GLN A 108 4.05 -10.39 -1.03
CA GLN A 108 3.38 -11.01 -2.18
C GLN A 108 1.91 -11.27 -1.82
N ASN A 109 1.11 -11.61 -2.83
CA ASN A 109 -0.32 -11.91 -2.70
C ASN A 109 -1.08 -10.74 -2.08
N ALA A 110 -0.78 -9.52 -2.54
CA ALA A 110 -1.59 -8.36 -2.21
C ALA A 110 -3.05 -8.61 -2.59
N GLY A 111 -3.93 -8.61 -1.60
CA GLY A 111 -5.38 -8.54 -1.79
C GLY A 111 -5.82 -7.11 -2.09
N GLU A 112 -7.13 -6.87 -2.10
CA GLU A 112 -7.72 -5.56 -2.39
C GLU A 112 -7.45 -4.50 -1.31
N GLU A 113 -7.21 -4.94 -0.08
CA GLU A 113 -6.93 -4.08 1.07
C GLU A 113 -5.73 -4.64 1.85
N ILE A 114 -4.77 -3.77 2.14
CA ILE A 114 -3.66 -4.04 3.06
C ILE A 114 -3.86 -3.16 4.29
N SER A 115 -3.90 -3.79 5.46
CA SER A 115 -4.15 -3.10 6.74
C SER A 115 -3.34 -3.72 7.87
N PHE A 116 -3.30 -3.01 9.00
CA PHE A 116 -2.66 -3.49 10.23
C PHE A 116 -3.65 -4.23 11.12
N ASP A 117 -3.19 -5.28 11.80
CA ASP A 117 -3.92 -5.95 12.86
C ASP A 117 -2.97 -6.28 14.04
N GLY A 118 -3.52 -6.57 15.22
CA GLY A 118 -2.74 -7.04 16.37
C GLY A 118 -1.59 -6.10 16.80
N VAL A 119 -1.76 -4.78 16.63
CA VAL A 119 -0.73 -3.77 16.86
C VAL A 119 -0.45 -3.59 18.36
N ILE A 120 0.83 -3.70 18.73
CA ILE A 120 1.33 -3.49 20.09
C ILE A 120 2.63 -2.72 19.99
N PHE A 121 2.72 -1.59 20.68
CA PHE A 121 3.97 -0.85 20.87
C PHE A 121 4.23 -0.73 22.38
N ALA A 122 5.51 -0.77 22.77
CA ALA A 122 5.93 -0.65 24.15
C ALA A 122 7.00 0.43 24.32
N ASP A 123 6.86 1.23 25.37
CA ASP A 123 7.81 2.26 25.73
C ASP A 123 9.06 1.71 26.44
N ASP A 124 9.98 2.60 26.80
CA ASP A 124 11.22 2.27 27.52
C ASP A 124 10.99 1.77 28.97
N GLN A 125 9.76 1.86 29.47
CA GLN A 125 9.29 1.35 30.76
C GLN A 125 8.43 0.09 30.63
N ALA A 126 8.38 -0.51 29.43
CA ALA A 126 7.55 -1.68 29.10
C ALA A 126 6.03 -1.45 29.26
N LYS A 127 5.59 -0.19 29.21
CA LYS A 127 4.18 0.16 29.16
C LYS A 127 3.69 0.12 27.72
N MET A 128 2.47 -0.39 27.52
CA MET A 128 1.83 -0.34 26.20
C MET A 128 1.52 1.09 25.80
N ILE A 129 1.88 1.41 24.56
CA ILE A 129 1.58 2.65 23.85
C ILE A 129 0.28 2.43 23.08
N GLU A 130 -0.69 3.34 23.24
CA GLU A 130 -1.92 3.31 22.44
C GLU A 130 -1.62 3.86 21.04
N VAL A 131 -1.92 3.06 20.01
CA VAL A 131 -1.58 3.34 18.62
C VAL A 131 -2.84 3.38 17.77
N ASP A 132 -2.99 4.45 17.00
CA ASP A 132 -3.91 4.49 15.86
C ASP A 132 -3.23 3.82 14.67
N SER A 133 -3.79 2.70 14.24
CA SER A 133 -3.34 1.91 13.09
C SER A 133 -4.47 1.72 12.08
N SER A 134 -5.36 2.71 11.97
CA SER A 134 -6.54 2.68 11.09
C SER A 134 -6.23 2.94 9.62
N ASP A 135 -4.98 3.25 9.28
CA ASP A 135 -4.57 3.48 7.91
C ASP A 135 -4.57 2.18 7.08
N ILE A 136 -4.95 2.31 5.81
CA ILE A 136 -5.12 1.19 4.89
C ILE A 136 -4.59 1.53 3.50
N ILE A 137 -4.04 0.55 2.80
CA ILE A 137 -3.76 0.64 1.35
C ILE A 137 -4.88 -0.09 0.62
N ILE A 138 -5.58 0.62 -0.26
CA ILE A 138 -6.50 0.00 -1.22
C ILE A 138 -5.71 -0.33 -2.49
N VAL A 139 -5.52 -1.62 -2.74
CA VAL A 139 -4.88 -2.12 -3.94
C VAL A 139 -5.97 -2.31 -4.98
N THR A 140 -6.20 -1.28 -5.78
CA THR A 140 -6.94 -1.46 -7.02
C THR A 140 -5.97 -1.98 -8.06
N THR A 141 -6.08 -3.26 -8.40
CA THR A 141 -5.42 -3.75 -9.62
C THR A 141 -6.02 -2.95 -10.78
N PRO A 142 -5.22 -2.22 -11.57
CA PRO A 142 -5.77 -1.59 -12.76
C PRO A 142 -6.43 -2.69 -13.58
N CYS A 143 -7.69 -2.49 -13.94
CA CYS A 143 -8.44 -3.37 -14.82
C CYS A 143 -8.67 -2.60 -16.12
N PRO A 144 -7.64 -2.40 -16.97
CA PRO A 144 -7.76 -1.47 -18.09
C PRO A 144 -8.78 -1.94 -19.14
N ALA A 145 -9.15 -3.23 -19.07
CA ALA A 145 -10.17 -3.84 -19.89
C ALA A 145 -11.61 -3.67 -19.35
N ASP A 146 -11.82 -3.15 -18.14
CA ASP A 146 -13.14 -2.68 -17.68
C ASP A 146 -13.30 -1.22 -18.11
N LEU A 147 -13.98 -1.03 -19.23
CA LEU A 147 -14.10 0.26 -19.89
C LEU A 147 -15.33 1.04 -19.41
N ASN A 148 -16.32 0.33 -18.85
CA ASN A 148 -17.57 0.93 -18.36
C ASN A 148 -17.55 1.22 -16.84
N GLY A 149 -16.58 0.67 -16.10
CA GLY A 149 -16.36 0.86 -14.67
C GLY A 149 -17.31 0.07 -13.76
N ASP A 150 -17.82 -1.08 -14.22
CA ASP A 150 -18.75 -1.93 -13.46
C ASP A 150 -18.07 -3.04 -12.63
N ASN A 151 -16.73 -3.08 -12.63
CA ASN A 151 -15.87 -4.11 -12.03
C ASN A 151 -16.00 -5.50 -12.68
N PHE A 152 -16.47 -5.61 -13.92
CA PHE A 152 -16.48 -6.86 -14.66
C PHE A 152 -16.04 -6.66 -16.11
N VAL A 153 -14.92 -7.26 -16.49
CA VAL A 153 -14.54 -7.38 -17.91
C VAL A 153 -15.46 -8.40 -18.58
N ASN A 154 -16.34 -7.92 -19.43
CA ASN A 154 -17.35 -8.75 -20.07
C ASN A 154 -17.68 -8.28 -21.50
N VAL A 155 -18.83 -8.72 -22.03
CA VAL A 155 -19.26 -8.39 -23.39
C VAL A 155 -19.49 -6.89 -23.57
N VAL A 156 -19.83 -6.14 -22.52
CA VAL A 156 -20.04 -4.69 -22.59
C VAL A 156 -18.72 -4.00 -22.92
N ASP A 157 -17.62 -4.36 -22.25
CA ASP A 157 -16.29 -3.79 -22.52
C ASP A 157 -15.77 -4.17 -23.90
N LEU A 158 -16.02 -5.42 -24.32
CA LEU A 158 -15.70 -5.84 -25.69
C LEU A 158 -16.42 -4.96 -26.72
N LEU A 159 -17.70 -4.62 -26.48
CA LEU A 159 -18.46 -3.75 -27.36
C LEU A 159 -17.92 -2.31 -27.37
N GLU A 160 -17.33 -1.83 -26.28
CA GLU A 160 -16.63 -0.54 -26.27
C GLU A 160 -15.39 -0.55 -27.17
N VAL A 161 -14.57 -1.60 -27.12
CA VAL A 161 -13.43 -1.77 -28.03
C VAL A 161 -13.88 -1.82 -29.49
N VAL A 162 -14.91 -2.60 -29.80
CA VAL A 162 -15.46 -2.68 -31.17
C VAL A 162 -16.05 -1.34 -31.62
N GLY A 163 -16.68 -0.59 -30.73
CA GLY A 163 -17.21 0.75 -31.01
C GLY A 163 -16.12 1.80 -31.28
N ALA A 164 -14.94 1.62 -30.69
CA ALA A 164 -13.79 2.51 -30.82
C ALA A 164 -12.78 2.08 -31.90
N TRP A 165 -13.10 1.08 -32.72
CA TRP A 165 -12.14 0.46 -33.64
C TRP A 165 -11.41 1.47 -34.55
N GLY A 166 -10.08 1.38 -34.58
CA GLY A 166 -9.20 2.25 -35.36
C GLY A 166 -9.03 3.67 -34.81
N GLN A 167 -9.63 4.00 -33.66
CA GLN A 167 -9.40 5.28 -32.98
C GLN A 167 -8.08 5.27 -32.21
N SER A 168 -7.61 6.45 -31.81
CA SER A 168 -6.37 6.64 -31.04
C SER A 168 -6.62 7.60 -29.87
N GLY A 169 -5.84 7.44 -28.79
CA GLY A 169 -5.96 8.30 -27.60
C GLY A 169 -7.29 8.13 -26.86
N VAL A 170 -7.92 6.96 -26.99
CA VAL A 170 -9.17 6.59 -26.31
C VAL A 170 -8.92 5.46 -25.31
N PRO A 171 -9.72 5.32 -24.24
CA PRO A 171 -9.52 4.28 -23.23
C PRO A 171 -9.51 2.85 -23.76
N SER A 172 -10.18 2.59 -24.89
CA SER A 172 -10.22 1.29 -25.55
C SER A 172 -8.90 0.84 -26.19
N ASP A 173 -7.87 1.71 -26.23
CA ASP A 173 -6.48 1.36 -26.56
C ASP A 173 -5.81 0.81 -25.27
N ILE A 174 -6.15 -0.44 -24.97
CA ILE A 174 -5.86 -1.12 -23.71
C ILE A 174 -4.36 -1.45 -23.61
N ASN A 175 -3.73 -1.77 -24.73
CA ASN A 175 -2.29 -2.09 -24.76
C ASN A 175 -1.40 -0.85 -24.88
N GLY A 176 -1.99 0.33 -25.17
CA GLY A 176 -1.29 1.61 -25.29
C GLY A 176 -0.40 1.72 -26.53
N ASP A 177 -0.69 0.96 -27.60
CA ASP A 177 0.07 0.97 -28.84
C ASP A 177 -0.29 2.16 -29.77
N GLY A 178 -1.32 2.91 -29.39
CA GLY A 178 -1.77 4.13 -30.06
C GLY A 178 -2.92 3.92 -31.03
N ILE A 179 -3.43 2.69 -31.20
CA ILE A 179 -4.59 2.41 -32.07
C ILE A 179 -5.44 1.24 -31.58
N VAL A 180 -6.75 1.46 -31.44
CA VAL A 180 -7.70 0.39 -31.09
C VAL A 180 -7.79 -0.65 -32.20
N ASN A 181 -7.36 -1.87 -31.93
CA ASN A 181 -7.32 -2.95 -32.90
C ASN A 181 -7.56 -4.34 -32.27
N VAL A 182 -7.26 -5.40 -33.01
CA VAL A 182 -7.45 -6.78 -32.54
C VAL A 182 -6.65 -7.09 -31.27
N SER A 183 -5.52 -6.42 -31.06
CA SER A 183 -4.68 -6.60 -29.87
C SER A 183 -5.40 -6.13 -28.61
N ASP A 184 -6.14 -5.02 -28.67
CA ASP A 184 -6.96 -4.53 -27.55
C ASP A 184 -8.16 -5.44 -27.28
N LEU A 185 -8.79 -5.94 -28.34
CA LEU A 185 -9.86 -6.92 -28.20
C LEU A 185 -9.37 -8.18 -27.49
N LEU A 186 -8.18 -8.68 -27.85
CA LEU A 186 -7.58 -9.83 -27.17
C LEU A 186 -7.23 -9.51 -25.71
N ALA A 187 -6.85 -8.28 -25.38
CA ALA A 187 -6.63 -7.87 -24.00
C ALA A 187 -7.92 -7.94 -23.15
N VAL A 188 -9.08 -7.61 -23.72
CA VAL A 188 -10.39 -7.82 -23.05
C VAL A 188 -10.67 -9.30 -22.83
N VAL A 189 -10.42 -10.14 -23.83
CA VAL A 189 -10.66 -11.59 -23.72
C VAL A 189 -9.73 -12.24 -22.69
N ASP A 190 -8.47 -11.80 -22.61
CA ASP A 190 -7.49 -12.29 -21.63
C ASP A 190 -7.85 -11.88 -20.20
N ALA A 191 -8.54 -10.75 -20.02
CA ALA A 191 -8.96 -10.22 -18.73
C ALA A 191 -10.40 -10.60 -18.32
N TRP A 192 -11.08 -11.49 -19.07
CA TRP A 192 -12.51 -11.77 -18.90
C TRP A 192 -12.89 -12.27 -17.49
N GLY A 193 -13.84 -11.59 -16.85
CA GLY A 193 -14.28 -11.90 -15.49
C GLY A 193 -14.35 -10.68 -14.58
N PRO A 194 -14.53 -10.89 -13.27
CA PRO A 194 -14.49 -9.79 -12.30
C PRO A 194 -13.11 -9.14 -12.27
N CYS A 195 -13.13 -7.82 -12.14
CA CYS A 195 -12.09 -7.03 -11.48
C CYS A 195 -12.41 -7.04 -9.96
#